data_AF-A0A934L8Y3-F1
#
_entry.id   AF-A0A934L8Y3-F1
#
_cell.length_a   1.000
_cell.length_b   1.000
_cell.length_c   1.000
_cell.angle_alpha   90.00
_cell.angle_beta   90.00
_cell.angle_gamma   90.00
#
_symmetry.space_group_name_H-M   'P 1'
#
loop_
_entity.id
_entity.type
_entity.pdbx_description
1 polymer ?
#
loop_
_entity_poly.entity_id
_entity_poly.type
_entity_poly.pdbx_seq_one_letter_code
_entity_poly.pdbx_strand_id
1 'polypeptide(L)'
;MNKAYVPYGTYWSTPFAKWQGSLAHLHSMKLAANVARDTLAAKKFPMDAIDLGILGITIPQPSSFFGLPWVTGMIGIPNVPGPTVSQA
;
A
#
# COMPACT_ATOMS: atom_id res chain seq x y z
N MET A 1 5.20 23.24 -25.16
CA MET A 1 4.89 22.28 -24.07
C MET A 1 4.55 20.95 -24.71
N ASN A 2 5.43 19.94 -24.72
CA ASN A 2 5.12 18.68 -25.44
C ASN A 2 5.56 17.39 -24.72
N LYS A 3 5.88 17.42 -23.41
CA LYS A 3 6.29 16.22 -22.66
C LYS A 3 5.90 16.27 -21.17
N ALA A 4 4.64 16.52 -20.86
CA ALA A 4 4.13 16.26 -19.50
C ALA A 4 3.62 14.81 -19.43
N TYR A 5 4.22 14.00 -18.57
CA TYR A 5 3.78 12.62 -18.30
C TYR A 5 4.04 12.29 -16.82
N VAL A 6 3.26 11.36 -16.28
CA VAL A 6 3.56 10.76 -14.97
C VAL A 6 4.57 9.64 -15.20
N PRO A 7 5.79 9.73 -14.65
CA PRO A 7 6.78 8.69 -14.85
C PRO A 7 6.29 7.39 -14.22
N TYR A 8 6.40 6.30 -14.99
CA TYR A 8 6.11 4.97 -14.48
C TYR A 8 7.20 4.59 -13.46
N GLY A 9 6.82 4.52 -12.19
CA GLY A 9 7.72 4.14 -11.11
C GLY A 9 7.80 2.63 -10.92
N THR A 10 7.69 2.20 -9.66
CA THR A 10 7.70 0.80 -9.28
C THR A 10 6.26 0.25 -9.20
N TYR A 11 6.04 -0.94 -9.76
CA TYR A 11 4.76 -1.67 -9.72
C TYR A 11 4.96 -3.07 -9.16
N TRP A 12 3.99 -3.53 -8.39
CA TRP A 12 3.97 -4.88 -7.83
C TRP A 12 2.55 -5.26 -7.40
N SER A 13 2.37 -6.55 -7.14
CA SER A 13 1.20 -7.11 -6.48
C SER A 13 1.61 -8.36 -5.71
N THR A 14 0.75 -8.83 -4.82
CA THR A 14 0.86 -10.19 -4.29
C THR A 14 0.48 -11.21 -5.36
N PRO A 15 0.83 -12.50 -5.18
CA PRO A 15 0.14 -13.56 -5.89
C PRO A 15 -1.38 -13.49 -5.67
N PHE A 16 -2.14 -13.91 -6.67
CA PHE A 16 -3.59 -14.04 -6.53
C PHE A 16 -3.92 -15.34 -5.80
N ALA A 17 -4.74 -15.26 -4.75
CA ALA A 17 -5.20 -16.41 -3.99
C ALA A 17 -6.69 -16.64 -4.21
N LYS A 18 -7.10 -17.91 -4.30
CA LYS A 18 -8.52 -18.30 -4.32
C LYS A 18 -9.20 -17.86 -3.02
N TRP A 19 -10.52 -17.66 -3.08
CA TRP A 19 -11.33 -17.50 -1.88
C TRP A 19 -11.14 -18.69 -0.92
N GLN A 20 -10.99 -18.41 0.38
CA GLN A 20 -10.58 -19.38 1.41
C GLN A 20 -9.25 -20.11 1.11
N GLY A 21 -8.37 -19.52 0.28
CA GLY A 21 -7.06 -20.08 -0.06
C GLY A 21 -5.93 -19.68 0.91
N SER A 22 -4.70 -19.70 0.40
CA SER A 22 -3.46 -19.51 1.19
C SER A 22 -3.37 -18.19 1.94
N LEU A 23 -4.02 -17.12 1.46
CA LEU A 23 -4.00 -15.79 2.09
C LEU A 23 -5.22 -15.54 3.01
N ALA A 24 -6.13 -16.51 3.17
CA ALA A 24 -7.43 -16.28 3.83
C ALA A 24 -7.33 -15.91 5.32
N HIS A 25 -6.25 -16.32 5.99
CA HIS A 25 -6.01 -16.03 7.41
C HIS A 25 -5.33 -14.68 7.65
N LEU A 26 -5.00 -13.94 6.59
CA LEU A 26 -4.24 -12.69 6.68
C LEU A 26 -5.15 -11.47 6.75
N HIS A 27 -4.68 -10.47 7.48
CA HIS A 27 -5.25 -9.14 7.44
C HIS A 27 -4.74 -8.41 6.18
N SER A 28 -5.63 -7.91 5.31
CA SER A 28 -5.25 -7.37 3.99
C SER A 28 -4.32 -6.15 4.11
N MET A 29 -4.63 -5.20 5.00
CA MET A 29 -3.78 -4.02 5.24
C MET A 29 -2.38 -4.36 5.77
N LYS A 30 -2.25 -5.35 6.67
CA LYS A 30 -0.93 -5.82 7.12
C LYS A 30 -0.14 -6.48 5.99
N LEU A 31 -0.82 -7.30 5.18
CA LEU A 31 -0.23 -7.92 4.00
C LEU A 31 0.27 -6.84 3.02
N ALA A 32 -0.54 -5.84 2.72
CA ALA A 32 -0.17 -4.72 1.86
C ALA A 32 1.06 -3.97 2.38
N ALA A 33 1.09 -3.66 3.68
CA ALA A 33 2.24 -2.97 4.30
C ALA A 33 3.53 -3.81 4.24
N ASN A 34 3.46 -5.09 4.59
CA ASN A 34 4.63 -5.97 4.57
C ASN A 34 5.20 -6.12 3.15
N VAL A 35 4.33 -6.37 2.18
CA VAL A 35 4.73 -6.55 0.77
C VAL A 35 5.29 -5.25 0.19
N ALA A 36 4.70 -4.10 0.54
CA ALA A 36 5.23 -2.80 0.14
C ALA A 36 6.62 -2.54 0.71
N ARG A 37 6.81 -2.73 2.02
CA ARG A 37 8.12 -2.58 2.68
C ARG A 37 9.19 -3.45 2.01
N ASP A 38 8.89 -4.75 1.83
CA ASP A 38 9.85 -5.71 1.30
C ASP A 38 10.17 -5.41 -0.18
N THR A 39 9.17 -4.99 -0.96
CA THR A 39 9.34 -4.64 -2.38
C THR A 39 10.15 -3.36 -2.56
N LEU A 40 9.84 -2.31 -1.79
CA LEU A 40 10.55 -1.03 -1.85
C LEU A 40 12.02 -1.21 -1.44
N ALA A 41 12.27 -2.01 -0.40
CA ALA A 41 13.63 -2.37 0.01
C ALA A 41 14.37 -3.15 -1.08
N ALA A 42 13.75 -4.19 -1.65
CA ALA A 42 14.35 -5.00 -2.72
C ALA A 42 14.69 -4.19 -3.98
N LYS A 43 13.85 -3.19 -4.30
CA LYS A 43 14.05 -2.28 -5.43
C LYS A 43 14.90 -1.06 -5.11
N LYS A 44 15.38 -0.94 -3.87
CA LYS A 44 16.17 0.21 -3.37
C LYS A 44 15.48 1.54 -3.65
N PHE A 45 14.16 1.59 -3.49
CA PHE A 45 13.38 2.79 -3.71
C PHE A 45 13.66 3.82 -2.60
N PRO A 46 13.87 5.11 -2.92
CA PRO A 46 14.07 6.15 -1.91
C PRO A 46 12.76 6.41 -1.15
N MET A 47 12.65 5.83 0.06
CA MET A 47 11.43 5.91 0.88
C MET A 47 11.10 7.34 1.31
N ASP A 48 12.11 8.19 1.43
CA ASP A 48 12.03 9.62 1.71
C ASP A 48 11.44 10.44 0.56
N ALA A 49 11.45 9.91 -0.67
CA ALA A 49 10.80 10.53 -1.82
C ALA A 49 9.29 10.27 -1.89
N ILE A 50 8.74 9.45 -0.99
CA ILE A 50 7.29 9.21 -0.91
C ILE A 50 6.69 10.32 -0.05
N ASP A 51 5.89 11.18 -0.67
CA ASP A 51 5.25 12.34 -0.03
C ASP A 51 3.72 12.25 -0.01
N LEU A 52 3.14 11.24 -0.66
CA LEU A 52 1.70 10.99 -0.73
C LEU A 52 1.40 9.49 -0.78
N GLY A 53 0.45 9.06 0.03
CA GLY A 53 -0.10 7.71 0.01
C GLY A 53 -1.59 7.73 -0.30
N ILE A 54 -2.06 6.76 -1.09
CA ILE A 54 -3.50 6.54 -1.32
C ILE A 54 -3.80 5.08 -0.98
N LEU A 55 -4.59 4.86 0.05
CA LEU A 55 -5.01 3.50 0.44
C LEU A 55 -6.42 3.23 -0.10
N GLY A 56 -6.54 2.28 -1.03
CA GLY A 56 -7.83 1.78 -1.50
C GLY A 56 -8.26 0.54 -0.72
N ILE A 57 -9.50 0.53 -0.22
CA ILE A 57 -10.13 -0.65 0.39
C ILE A 57 -11.60 -0.73 -0.02
N THR A 58 -12.17 -1.93 -0.08
CA THR A 58 -13.61 -2.13 -0.34
C THR A 58 -14.33 -2.72 0.87
N ILE A 59 -13.67 -3.63 1.59
CA ILE A 59 -14.18 -4.25 2.81
C ILE A 59 -13.43 -3.68 4.02
N PRO A 60 -14.13 -2.98 4.94
CA PRO A 60 -13.54 -2.54 6.21
C PRO A 60 -13.02 -3.74 7.02
N GLN A 61 -11.85 -3.56 7.62
CA GLN A 61 -11.23 -4.52 8.54
C GLN A 61 -10.77 -3.78 9.81
N PRO A 62 -10.48 -4.47 10.92
CA PRO A 62 -9.96 -3.81 12.12
C PRO A 62 -8.81 -2.83 11.81
N SER A 63 -8.86 -1.64 12.42
CA SER A 63 -7.94 -0.51 12.17
C SER A 63 -8.16 0.28 10.86
N SER A 64 -9.20 -0.01 10.06
CA SER A 64 -9.45 0.73 8.81
C SER A 64 -9.82 2.20 9.01
N PHE A 65 -10.29 2.56 10.21
CA PHE A 65 -10.57 3.96 10.56
C PHE A 65 -9.33 4.86 10.41
N PHE A 66 -8.16 4.37 10.79
CA PHE A 66 -6.86 5.01 10.55
C PHE A 66 -6.05 4.23 9.49
N GLY A 67 -6.73 3.77 8.43
CA GLY A 67 -6.17 2.82 7.46
C GLY A 67 -4.81 3.24 6.89
N LEU A 68 -4.77 4.38 6.19
CA LEU A 68 -3.52 4.86 5.57
C LEU A 68 -2.41 5.10 6.63
N PRO A 69 -2.61 5.87 7.71
CA PRO A 69 -1.60 6.04 8.75
C PRO A 69 -1.08 4.72 9.35
N TRP A 70 -1.96 3.73 9.51
CA TRP A 70 -1.59 2.42 10.04
C TRP A 70 -0.70 1.65 9.05
N VAL A 71 -1.07 1.65 7.77
CA VAL A 71 -0.30 1.02 6.69
C VAL A 71 1.05 1.71 6.50
N THR A 72 1.10 3.04 6.41
CA THR A 72 2.35 3.79 6.21
C THR A 72 3.29 3.67 7.41
N GLY A 73 2.75 3.62 8.63
CA GLY A 73 3.51 3.32 9.84
C GLY A 73 4.18 1.94 9.79
N MET A 74 3.46 0.90 9.34
CA MET A 74 4.02 -0.44 9.17
C MET A 74 5.06 -0.54 8.04
N ILE A 75 4.93 0.27 6.99
CA ILE A 75 5.91 0.35 5.90
C ILE A 75 7.21 1.02 6.35
N GLY A 76 7.16 1.88 7.37
CA GLY A 76 8.28 2.69 7.85
C GLY A 76 8.31 4.12 7.31
N ILE A 77 7.17 4.62 6.81
CA ILE A 77 6.98 5.98 6.28
C ILE A 77 5.84 6.72 7.02
N PRO A 78 5.90 6.83 8.36
CA PRO A 78 4.75 7.24 9.18
C PRO A 78 4.25 8.67 8.91
N ASN A 79 5.10 9.53 8.33
CA ASN A 79 4.78 10.94 8.08
C ASN A 79 4.09 11.17 6.73
N VAL A 80 3.88 10.11 5.93
CA VAL A 80 3.26 10.23 4.60
C VAL A 80 1.77 10.50 4.73
N PRO A 81 1.28 11.67 4.27
CA PRO A 81 -0.13 12.01 4.30
C PRO A 81 -0.90 11.35 3.14
N GLY A 82 -2.22 11.41 3.24
CA GLY A 82 -3.11 11.15 2.12
C GLY A 82 -4.44 10.49 2.51
N PRO A 83 -5.28 10.18 1.50
CA PRO A 83 -6.61 9.64 1.75
C PRO A 83 -6.62 8.11 1.91
N THR A 84 -7.60 7.63 2.67
CA THR A 84 -8.13 6.28 2.50
C THR A 84 -9.40 6.39 1.67
N VAL A 85 -9.43 5.70 0.53
CA VAL A 85 -10.59 5.62 -0.37
C VAL A 85 -11.30 4.29 -0.09
N SER A 86 -12.52 4.38 0.45
CA SER A 86 -13.35 3.22 0.74
C SER A 86 -14.59 3.23 -0.14
N GLN A 87 -14.65 2.31 -1.11
CA GLN A 87 -15.80 2.17 -2.03
C GLN A 87 -16.12 0.69 -2.21
N ALA A 88 -17.38 0.32 -1.98
CA ALA A 88 -17.90 -1.04 -2.16
C ALA A 88 -18.54 -1.22 -3.54
#